data_AF-A0A5E4R7C9-F1
#
_entry.id   AF-A0A5E4R7C9-F1
#
_cell.length_a   1.000
_cell.length_b   1.000
_cell.length_c   1.000
_cell.angle_alpha   90.00
_cell.angle_beta   90.00
_cell.angle_gamma   90.00
#
_symmetry.space_group_name_H-M   'P 1'
#
loop_
_entity.id
_entity.type
_entity.pdbx_description
1 polymer ?
#
loop_
_entity_poly.entity_id
_entity_poly.type
_entity_poly.pdbx_seq_one_letter_code
_entity_poly.pdbx_strand_id
1 'polypeptide(L)'
;MNKYRGPTINLKQYAPYTLRTVYTQSSKKQIEESYKVLNISPDSNQDVIRQAFIELAKKYHPDSQSPDADIDKFVAVEDAFRLLSKHKSVSSKNEEVEKIIFDIKHTAPQHRQYLSFEGVGHGTPFQREKQWHQVRAQKAANNVLEHRVSKAITSENTLIKKESLKKHDIKTKYGLERLVEDLIQESMSKGEFENLSGKGKPLKDQNTNPYVDFTTHKLNESNKDLAKSINTKINTYNLIVPLLNKQKFHVEFDEMCEDILKNGLHSVIKDEDIKKQPTGQALDKDDDIIGVFFKAVSELFTFNPQKR
;
A
#
# COMPACT_ATOMS: atom_id res chain seq x y z
N MET A 1 3.07 18.96 -59.16
CA MET A 1 4.20 18.96 -58.21
C MET A 1 4.27 20.32 -57.53
N ASN A 2 3.65 20.48 -56.36
CA ASN A 2 3.77 21.69 -55.55
C ASN A 2 4.48 21.34 -54.24
N LYS A 3 5.74 21.77 -54.11
CA LYS A 3 6.53 21.65 -52.88
C LYS A 3 6.29 22.90 -52.04
N TYR A 4 5.42 22.81 -51.03
CA TYR A 4 5.33 23.84 -49.99
C TYR A 4 6.52 23.68 -49.04
N ARG A 5 7.40 24.68 -49.00
CA ARG A 5 8.52 24.78 -48.06
C ARG A 5 8.09 25.75 -46.96
N GLY A 6 7.80 25.23 -45.77
CA GLY A 6 7.42 26.04 -44.61
C GLY A 6 8.58 26.90 -44.09
N PRO A 7 8.30 28.00 -43.36
CA PRO A 7 9.34 28.90 -42.85
C PRO A 7 10.09 28.25 -41.67
N THR A 8 11.42 28.28 -41.72
CA THR A 8 12.28 27.83 -40.62
C THR A 8 12.31 28.88 -39.52
N ILE A 9 11.68 28.59 -38.40
CA ILE A 9 11.75 29.38 -37.15
C ILE A 9 13.16 29.28 -36.54
N ASN A 10 13.83 30.43 -36.47
CA ASN A 10 15.17 30.57 -35.93
C ASN A 10 15.10 30.61 -34.39
N LEU A 11 15.45 29.50 -33.74
CA LEU A 11 15.52 29.40 -32.28
C LEU A 11 16.82 30.05 -31.80
N LYS A 12 16.74 31.30 -31.35
CA LYS A 12 17.81 31.94 -30.59
C LYS A 12 18.07 31.11 -29.33
N GLN A 13 19.27 30.52 -29.24
CA GLN A 13 19.75 29.85 -28.05
C GLN A 13 19.87 30.87 -26.91
N TYR A 14 18.94 30.86 -25.97
CA TYR A 14 19.11 31.55 -24.70
C TYR A 14 20.07 30.71 -23.85
N ALA A 15 21.24 31.26 -23.54
CA ALA A 15 22.18 30.67 -22.60
C ALA A 15 21.50 30.58 -21.21
N PRO A 16 21.57 29.44 -20.51
CA PRO A 16 21.03 29.35 -19.17
C PRO A 16 21.83 30.25 -18.23
N TYR A 17 21.13 31.15 -17.53
CA TYR A 17 21.70 31.94 -16.45
C TYR A 17 22.35 30.99 -15.44
N THR A 18 23.68 31.06 -15.32
CA THR A 18 24.43 30.35 -14.29
C THR A 18 24.11 31.00 -12.96
N LEU A 19 23.27 30.34 -12.15
CA LEU A 19 23.11 30.70 -10.74
C LEU A 19 24.47 30.49 -10.06
N ARG A 20 25.19 31.59 -9.89
CA ARG A 20 26.42 31.68 -9.13
C ARG A 20 26.15 31.18 -7.72
N THR A 21 26.61 29.98 -7.40
CA THR A 21 26.59 29.44 -6.04
C THR A 21 27.55 30.25 -5.20
N VAL A 22 27.06 31.29 -4.54
CA VAL A 22 27.83 32.03 -3.53
C VAL A 22 27.81 31.19 -2.25
N TYR A 23 28.60 30.12 -2.24
CA TYR A 23 28.92 29.42 -1.00
C TYR A 23 29.99 30.25 -0.29
N THR A 24 29.58 30.94 0.77
CA THR A 24 30.34 32.01 1.41
C THR A 24 31.54 31.44 2.17
N GLN A 25 32.73 32.03 1.99
CA GLN A 25 33.94 31.70 2.76
C GLN A 25 33.70 31.75 4.28
N SER A 26 32.69 32.51 4.73
CA SER A 26 32.22 32.60 6.11
C SER A 26 31.78 31.25 6.68
N SER A 27 31.08 30.41 5.91
CA SER A 27 30.60 29.10 6.38
C SER A 27 31.73 28.11 6.64
N LYS A 28 32.80 28.13 5.82
CA LYS A 28 33.99 27.29 6.02
C LYS A 28 34.72 27.64 7.32
N LYS A 29 34.86 28.93 7.63
CA LYS A 29 35.49 29.40 8.87
C LYS A 29 34.72 28.94 10.11
N GLN A 30 33.39 29.03 10.08
CA GLN A 30 32.54 28.57 11.20
C GLN A 30 32.65 27.05 11.45
N ILE A 31 32.84 26.27 10.38
CA ILE A 31 33.06 24.81 10.48
C ILE A 31 34.42 24.54 11.13
N GLU A 32 35.48 25.22 10.69
CA GLU A 32 36.82 25.10 11.28
C GLU A 32 36.84 25.51 12.76
N GLU A 33 36.13 26.58 13.12
CA GLU A 33 35.95 27.03 14.50
C GLU A 33 35.23 25.97 15.34
N SER A 34 34.21 25.30 14.78
CA SER A 34 33.48 24.24 15.48
C SER A 34 34.36 23.02 15.81
N TYR A 35 35.28 22.64 14.92
CA TYR A 35 36.25 21.57 15.20
C TYR A 35 37.24 21.96 16.31
N LYS A 36 37.63 23.24 16.37
CA LYS A 36 38.50 23.77 17.44
C LYS A 36 37.79 23.78 18.80
N VAL A 37 36.51 24.18 18.85
CA VAL A 37 35.72 24.18 20.09
C VAL A 37 35.57 22.78 20.67
N LEU A 38 35.39 21.77 19.81
CA LEU A 38 35.29 20.37 20.22
C LEU A 38 36.66 19.68 20.43
N ASN A 39 37.79 20.38 20.23
CA ASN A 39 39.15 19.86 20.33
C ASN A 39 39.40 18.58 19.50
N ILE A 40 38.88 18.54 18.28
CA ILE A 40 38.99 17.39 17.37
C ILE A 40 39.64 17.79 16.05
N SER A 41 40.25 16.81 15.38
CA SER A 41 40.85 17.03 14.06
C SER A 41 39.77 17.31 13.00
N PRO A 42 40.02 18.19 12.01
CA PRO A 42 39.07 18.50 10.93
C PRO A 42 38.59 17.28 10.13
N ASP A 43 39.40 16.22 10.06
CA ASP A 43 39.13 15.00 9.30
C ASP A 43 38.49 13.88 10.13
N SER A 44 38.08 14.17 11.38
CA SER A 44 37.58 13.16 12.30
C SER A 44 36.25 12.52 11.84
N ASN A 45 36.06 11.25 12.20
CA ASN A 45 34.83 10.51 11.93
C ASN A 45 33.67 11.01 12.82
N GLN A 46 32.43 10.81 12.39
CA GLN A 46 31.23 11.26 13.10
C GLN A 46 31.13 10.69 14.53
N ASP A 47 31.64 9.47 14.74
CA ASP A 47 31.64 8.84 16.06
C ASP A 47 32.60 9.54 17.02
N VAL A 48 33.74 10.01 16.53
CA VAL A 48 34.71 10.81 17.31
C VAL A 48 34.11 12.16 17.70
N ILE A 49 33.36 12.79 16.78
CA ILE A 49 32.62 14.04 17.06
C ILE A 49 31.61 13.83 18.19
N ARG A 50 30.88 12.70 18.18
CA ARG A 50 29.92 12.37 19.24
C ARG A 50 30.61 12.10 20.57
N GLN A 51 31.70 11.34 20.58
CA GLN A 51 32.45 11.04 21.79
C GLN A 51 33.00 12.31 22.44
N ALA A 52 33.64 13.17 21.67
CA ALA A 52 34.15 14.46 22.14
C ALA A 52 33.03 15.35 22.72
N PHE A 53 31.87 15.40 22.05
CA PHE A 53 30.71 16.13 22.57
C PHE A 53 30.25 15.56 23.93
N ILE A 54 30.14 14.24 24.08
CA ILE A 54 29.70 13.61 25.33
C ILE A 54 30.69 13.90 26.47
N GLU A 55 31.99 13.86 26.19
CA GLU A 55 33.05 14.15 27.17
C GLU A 55 33.00 15.60 27.63
N LEU A 56 32.90 16.56 26.70
CA LEU A 56 32.83 17.98 27.01
C LEU A 56 31.51 18.37 27.67
N ALA A 57 30.39 17.74 27.27
CA ALA A 57 29.09 17.93 27.91
C ALA A 57 29.15 17.50 29.38
N LYS A 58 29.69 16.30 29.68
CA LYS A 58 29.87 15.87 31.07
C LYS A 58 30.73 16.83 31.89
N LYS A 59 31.69 17.49 31.26
CA LYS A 59 32.59 18.44 31.92
C LYS A 59 31.93 19.79 32.23
N TYR A 60 31.23 20.37 31.25
CA TYR A 60 30.72 21.75 31.31
C TYR A 60 29.24 21.88 31.66
N HIS A 61 28.48 20.79 31.72
CA HIS A 61 27.05 20.85 32.04
C HIS A 61 26.81 21.43 33.44
N PRO A 62 25.86 22.35 33.64
CA PRO A 62 25.62 22.99 34.95
C PRO A 62 25.15 22.02 36.05
N ASP A 63 24.64 20.86 35.66
CA ASP A 63 24.24 19.77 36.58
C ASP A 63 25.38 18.75 36.82
N SER A 64 26.52 18.88 36.14
CA SER A 64 27.69 18.08 36.50
C SER A 64 28.29 18.69 37.76
N GLN A 65 28.56 17.86 38.78
CA GLN A 65 29.23 18.28 40.02
C GLN A 65 30.74 18.56 39.81
N SER A 66 31.09 19.01 38.60
CA SER A 66 32.44 19.36 38.15
C SER A 66 32.75 20.80 38.56
N PRO A 67 33.97 21.11 39.03
CA PRO A 67 34.38 22.48 39.33
C PRO A 67 34.48 23.37 38.08
N ASP A 68 34.54 22.77 36.89
CA ASP A 68 34.62 23.47 35.59
C ASP A 68 33.23 23.70 34.94
N ALA A 69 32.13 23.43 35.64
CA ALA A 69 30.77 23.57 35.10
C ALA A 69 30.46 25.04 34.72
N ASP A 70 30.19 25.27 33.44
CA ASP A 70 30.02 26.61 32.85
C ASP A 70 29.01 26.56 31.69
N ILE A 71 27.93 27.34 31.83
CA ILE A 71 26.78 27.34 30.92
C ILE A 71 27.21 27.86 29.54
N ASP A 72 28.01 28.92 29.48
CA ASP A 72 28.36 29.59 28.21
C ASP A 72 29.25 28.69 27.34
N LYS A 73 30.17 27.95 27.97
CA LYS A 73 31.00 26.95 27.29
C LYS A 73 30.18 25.78 26.78
N PHE A 74 29.18 25.34 27.55
CA PHE A 74 28.30 24.26 27.13
C PHE A 74 27.48 24.64 25.89
N VAL A 75 26.94 25.86 25.84
CA VAL A 75 26.20 26.36 24.67
C VAL A 75 27.10 26.39 23.43
N ALA A 76 28.34 26.87 23.55
CA ALA A 76 29.29 26.87 22.44
C ALA A 76 29.61 25.46 21.91
N VAL A 77 29.73 24.47 22.81
CA VAL A 77 29.95 23.06 22.47
C VAL A 77 28.73 22.45 21.76
N GLU A 78 27.51 22.78 22.20
CA GLU A 78 26.26 22.33 21.56
C GLU A 78 26.12 22.90 20.15
N ASP A 79 26.37 24.20 19.98
CA ASP A 79 26.27 24.89 18.70
C ASP A 79 27.28 24.33 17.69
N ALA A 80 28.52 24.09 18.12
CA ALA A 80 29.55 23.45 17.30
C ALA A 80 29.14 22.04 16.84
N PHE A 81 28.61 21.21 17.75
CA PHE A 81 28.15 19.85 17.41
C PHE A 81 26.99 19.88 16.40
N ARG A 82 26.01 20.77 16.62
CA ARG A 82 24.84 20.93 15.74
C ARG A 82 25.27 21.35 14.33
N LEU A 83 26.22 22.26 14.21
CA LEU A 83 26.76 22.72 12.93
C LEU A 83 27.48 21.60 12.17
N LEU A 84 28.35 20.85 12.85
CA LEU A 84 29.10 19.73 12.24
C LEU A 84 28.17 18.58 11.81
N SER A 85 27.19 18.23 12.63
CA SER A 85 26.24 17.17 12.31
C SER A 85 25.37 17.53 11.09
N LYS A 86 24.98 18.81 10.97
CA LYS A 86 24.28 19.33 9.79
C LYS A 86 25.18 19.27 8.55
N HIS A 87 26.44 19.71 8.65
CA HIS A 87 27.38 19.71 7.53
C HIS A 87 27.66 18.30 6.99
N LYS A 88 27.94 17.31 7.86
CA LYS A 88 28.12 15.91 7.44
C LYS A 88 26.87 15.34 6.76
N SER A 89 25.67 15.61 7.30
CA SER A 89 24.40 15.13 6.69
C SER A 89 24.13 15.71 5.30
N VAL A 90 24.56 16.96 5.06
CA VAL A 90 24.38 17.66 3.78
C VAL A 90 25.47 17.26 2.80
N SER A 91 26.71 17.07 3.26
CA SER A 91 27.81 16.58 2.42
C SER A 91 27.52 15.20 1.85
N SER A 92 26.94 14.28 2.62
CA SER A 92 26.51 12.95 2.13
C SER A 92 25.32 13.00 1.16
N LYS A 93 24.59 14.12 1.08
CA LYS A 93 23.45 14.30 0.15
C LYS A 93 23.82 15.09 -1.11
N ASN A 94 24.98 15.76 -1.13
CA ASN A 94 25.39 16.62 -2.23
C ASN A 94 26.14 15.88 -3.35
N GLU A 95 26.46 14.59 -3.19
CA GLU A 95 27.08 13.78 -4.25
C GLU A 95 26.05 13.27 -5.28
N GLU A 96 24.75 13.33 -5.00
CA GLU A 96 23.69 12.86 -5.91
C GLU A 96 22.51 13.84 -6.00
N VAL A 97 22.77 15.09 -6.38
CA VAL A 97 21.71 15.98 -6.87
C VAL A 97 21.90 16.26 -8.34
N GLU A 98 21.75 15.21 -9.16
CA GLU A 98 21.11 15.42 -10.45
C GLU A 98 19.72 15.99 -10.16
N LYS A 99 19.57 17.30 -10.34
CA LYS A 99 18.25 17.93 -10.32
C LYS A 99 17.46 17.30 -11.47
N ILE A 100 16.64 16.30 -11.15
CA ILE A 100 15.53 15.88 -12.00
C ILE A 100 14.59 17.08 -12.04
N ILE A 101 14.83 17.96 -13.01
CA ILE A 101 13.87 18.97 -13.43
C ILE A 101 12.70 18.15 -13.98
N PHE A 102 11.65 17.98 -13.18
CA PHE A 102 10.38 17.51 -13.69
C PHE A 102 9.84 18.61 -14.61
N ASP A 103 10.22 18.57 -15.87
CA ASP A 103 9.57 19.32 -16.93
C ASP A 103 8.17 18.71 -17.06
N ILE A 104 7.19 19.32 -16.39
CA ILE A 104 5.79 18.89 -16.44
C ILE A 104 5.27 19.20 -17.85
N LYS A 105 5.65 18.39 -18.82
CA LYS A 105 4.85 18.16 -20.03
C LYS A 105 3.78 17.14 -19.68
N HIS A 106 2.89 17.50 -18.76
CA HIS A 106 1.66 16.74 -18.57
C HIS A 106 0.84 16.89 -19.84
N THR A 107 0.94 15.91 -20.74
CA THR A 107 -0.06 15.78 -21.79
C THR A 107 -1.27 15.19 -21.10
N ALA A 108 -2.28 16.02 -20.81
CA ALA A 108 -3.51 15.55 -20.20
C ALA A 108 -4.05 14.38 -21.03
N PRO A 109 -4.28 13.20 -20.43
CA PRO A 109 -4.84 12.07 -21.16
C PRO A 109 -6.16 12.50 -21.79
N GLN A 110 -6.22 12.58 -23.11
CA GLN A 110 -7.49 12.87 -23.78
C GLN A 110 -8.42 11.67 -23.61
N HIS A 111 -9.26 11.71 -22.57
CA HIS A 111 -10.32 10.72 -22.35
C HIS A 111 -11.54 11.03 -23.23
N ARG A 112 -11.33 11.09 -24.55
CA ARG A 112 -12.40 10.96 -25.55
C ARG A 112 -12.22 9.62 -26.25
N GLN A 113 -12.41 8.54 -25.51
CA GLN A 113 -12.68 7.26 -26.13
C GLN A 113 -14.14 7.30 -26.59
N TYR A 114 -14.37 7.60 -27.87
CA TYR A 114 -15.67 7.31 -28.47
C TYR A 114 -15.90 5.81 -28.33
N LEU A 115 -17.08 5.43 -27.81
CA LEU A 115 -17.57 4.05 -27.89
C LEU A 115 -17.56 3.64 -29.37
N SER A 116 -16.49 2.98 -29.81
CA SER A 116 -16.47 2.36 -31.11
C SER A 116 -17.37 1.14 -30.99
N PHE A 117 -18.54 1.18 -31.64
CA PHE A 117 -19.49 0.07 -31.68
C PHE A 117 -18.95 -1.15 -32.46
N GLU A 118 -17.64 -1.39 -32.44
CA GLU A 118 -16.93 -2.47 -33.15
C GLU A 118 -17.26 -2.56 -34.66
N GLY A 119 -17.75 -1.46 -35.25
CA GLY A 119 -18.25 -1.45 -36.63
C GLY A 119 -19.61 -2.13 -36.83
N VAL A 120 -20.29 -2.51 -35.76
CA VAL A 120 -21.58 -3.21 -35.77
C VAL A 120 -22.72 -2.22 -35.98
N GLY A 121 -23.58 -2.52 -36.95
CA GLY A 121 -24.79 -1.77 -37.27
C GLY A 121 -24.61 -0.69 -38.34
N HIS A 122 -25.73 -0.18 -38.84
CA HIS A 122 -25.79 0.83 -39.91
C HIS A 122 -26.93 1.81 -39.63
N GLY A 123 -26.78 3.06 -40.07
CA GLY A 123 -27.75 4.13 -39.83
C GLY A 123 -27.29 5.15 -38.80
N THR A 124 -28.26 5.82 -38.15
CA THR A 124 -28.00 6.92 -37.21
C THR A 124 -27.28 6.43 -35.95
N PRO A 125 -26.56 7.30 -35.21
CA PRO A 125 -25.86 6.90 -33.98
C PRO A 125 -26.74 6.16 -32.96
N PHE A 126 -27.99 6.60 -32.79
CA PHE A 126 -28.97 5.98 -31.89
C PHE A 126 -29.42 4.57 -32.36
N GLN A 127 -29.61 4.38 -33.66
CA GLN A 127 -29.95 3.07 -34.22
C GLN A 127 -28.79 2.08 -34.05
N ARG A 128 -27.56 2.56 -34.27
CA ARG A 128 -26.33 1.78 -34.10
C ARG A 128 -26.10 1.37 -32.66
N GLU A 129 -26.34 2.28 -31.71
CA GLU A 129 -26.31 2.00 -30.28
C GLU A 129 -27.29 0.89 -29.89
N LYS A 130 -28.55 0.99 -30.33
CA LYS A 130 -29.58 -0.04 -30.06
C LYS A 130 -29.20 -1.41 -30.63
N GLN A 131 -28.71 -1.44 -31.88
CA GLN A 131 -28.24 -2.68 -32.52
C GLN A 131 -27.04 -3.27 -31.80
N TRP A 132 -26.09 -2.44 -31.39
CA TRP A 132 -24.92 -2.90 -30.65
C TRP A 132 -25.29 -3.43 -29.26
N HIS A 133 -26.24 -2.81 -28.56
CA HIS A 133 -26.79 -3.34 -27.31
C HIS A 133 -27.44 -4.72 -27.52
N GLN A 134 -28.18 -4.89 -28.61
CA GLN A 134 -28.79 -6.18 -28.96
C GLN A 134 -27.74 -7.25 -29.27
N VAL A 135 -26.72 -6.93 -30.09
CA VAL A 135 -25.63 -7.86 -30.43
C VAL A 135 -24.81 -8.22 -29.19
N ARG A 136 -24.55 -7.26 -28.31
CA ARG A 136 -23.87 -7.50 -27.02
C ARG A 136 -24.67 -8.47 -26.14
N ALA A 137 -25.98 -8.28 -26.03
CA ALA A 137 -26.84 -9.18 -25.26
C ALA A 137 -26.88 -10.60 -25.86
N GLN A 138 -26.99 -10.72 -27.19
CA GLN A 138 -26.93 -12.01 -27.88
C GLN A 138 -25.58 -12.71 -27.68
N LYS A 139 -24.47 -11.98 -27.78
CA LYS A 139 -23.13 -12.52 -27.53
C LYS A 139 -22.98 -13.02 -26.09
N ALA A 140 -23.48 -12.25 -25.11
CA ALA A 140 -23.50 -12.70 -23.72
C ALA A 140 -24.33 -13.97 -23.53
N ALA A 141 -25.50 -14.07 -24.17
CA ALA A 141 -26.34 -15.27 -24.11
C ALA A 141 -25.64 -16.49 -24.74
N ASN A 142 -25.00 -16.31 -25.90
CA ASN A 142 -24.24 -17.38 -26.56
C ASN A 142 -23.06 -17.86 -25.69
N ASN A 143 -22.33 -16.94 -25.07
CA ASN A 143 -21.22 -17.29 -24.16
C ASN A 143 -21.71 -18.11 -22.96
N VAL A 144 -22.87 -17.76 -22.38
CA VAL A 144 -23.46 -18.53 -21.28
C VAL A 144 -23.89 -19.92 -21.75
N LEU A 145 -24.49 -20.03 -22.93
CA LEU A 145 -24.88 -21.31 -23.51
C LEU A 145 -23.66 -22.20 -23.78
N GLU A 146 -22.60 -21.64 -24.37
CA GLU A 146 -21.33 -22.33 -24.64
C GLU A 146 -20.69 -22.83 -23.33
N HIS A 147 -20.70 -22.00 -22.28
CA HIS A 147 -20.24 -22.41 -20.96
C HIS A 147 -21.10 -23.56 -20.37
N ARG A 148 -22.41 -23.54 -20.59
CA ARG A 148 -23.31 -24.62 -20.13
C ARG A 148 -23.09 -25.92 -20.90
N VAL A 149 -22.91 -25.84 -22.22
CA VAL A 149 -22.61 -26.99 -23.07
C VAL A 149 -21.25 -27.60 -22.71
N SER A 150 -20.21 -26.78 -22.58
CA SER A 150 -18.88 -27.26 -22.15
C SER A 150 -18.93 -27.90 -20.76
N LYS A 151 -19.66 -27.32 -19.80
CA LYS A 151 -19.86 -27.92 -18.48
C LYS A 151 -20.59 -29.27 -18.52
N ALA A 152 -21.58 -29.43 -19.39
CA ALA A 152 -22.27 -30.72 -19.56
C ALA A 152 -21.36 -31.78 -20.21
N ILE A 153 -20.56 -31.38 -21.21
CA ILE A 153 -19.59 -32.26 -21.87
C ILE A 153 -18.50 -32.69 -20.88
N THR A 154 -18.02 -31.79 -20.01
CA THR A 154 -17.02 -32.18 -19.00
C THR A 154 -17.61 -33.12 -17.96
N SER A 155 -18.84 -32.91 -17.48
CA SER A 155 -19.49 -33.85 -16.56
C SER A 155 -19.65 -35.25 -17.14
N GLU A 156 -20.07 -35.36 -18.41
CA GLU A 156 -20.17 -36.66 -19.11
C GLU A 156 -18.79 -37.33 -19.28
N ASN A 157 -17.76 -36.56 -19.64
CA ASN A 157 -16.40 -37.09 -19.78
C ASN A 157 -15.75 -37.46 -18.43
N THR A 158 -16.11 -36.82 -17.31
CA THR A 158 -15.58 -37.16 -15.97
C THR A 158 -16.07 -38.51 -15.46
N LEU A 159 -17.25 -38.98 -15.89
CA LEU A 159 -17.74 -40.32 -15.57
C LEU A 159 -17.02 -41.41 -16.39
N ILE A 160 -16.49 -41.08 -17.57
CA ILE A 160 -15.80 -42.02 -18.47
C ILE A 160 -14.29 -42.09 -18.17
N LYS A 161 -13.67 -41.05 -17.59
CA LYS A 161 -12.24 -40.97 -17.29
C LYS A 161 -11.92 -41.03 -15.79
N LYS A 162 -12.32 -42.11 -15.12
CA LYS A 162 -11.79 -42.43 -13.77
C LYS A 162 -10.37 -43.03 -13.82
N GLU A 163 -9.74 -43.08 -14.98
CA GLU A 163 -8.34 -43.48 -15.14
C GLU A 163 -7.53 -42.42 -15.90
N SER A 164 -6.37 -42.09 -15.32
CA SER A 164 -5.35 -41.15 -15.78
C SER A 164 -5.66 -39.66 -15.62
N LEU A 165 -5.29 -39.15 -14.44
CA LEU A 165 -5.08 -37.74 -14.13
C LEU A 165 -4.20 -37.07 -15.21
N LYS A 166 -4.81 -36.30 -16.11
CA LYS A 166 -4.07 -35.28 -16.86
C LYS A 166 -4.01 -34.04 -15.96
N LYS A 167 -2.80 -33.77 -15.44
CA LYS A 167 -2.47 -32.52 -14.73
C LYS A 167 -2.97 -31.34 -15.57
N HIS A 168 -3.80 -30.51 -14.96
CA HIS A 168 -4.39 -29.37 -15.64
C HIS A 168 -3.28 -28.38 -16.05
N ASP A 169 -3.18 -28.11 -17.35
CA ASP A 169 -2.54 -26.92 -17.89
C ASP A 169 -3.42 -25.71 -17.55
N ILE A 170 -3.30 -25.27 -16.30
CA ILE A 170 -3.89 -24.02 -15.81
C ILE A 170 -2.94 -22.91 -16.26
N LYS A 171 -3.23 -22.35 -17.43
CA LYS A 171 -2.58 -21.16 -17.93
C LYS A 171 -3.04 -19.97 -17.10
N THR A 172 -2.26 -19.56 -16.11
CA THR A 172 -2.52 -18.32 -15.34
C THR A 172 -1.30 -17.41 -15.28
N LYS A 173 -1.62 -16.13 -15.18
CA LYS A 173 -0.76 -14.92 -15.10
C LYS A 173 0.34 -14.94 -14.02
N TYR A 174 0.50 -16.02 -13.25
CA TYR A 174 1.34 -16.11 -12.06
C TYR A 174 2.44 -17.16 -12.26
N GLY A 175 3.22 -17.01 -13.32
CA GLY A 175 4.24 -18.00 -13.71
C GLY A 175 5.25 -18.32 -12.59
N LEU A 176 5.62 -17.32 -11.78
CA LEU A 176 6.57 -17.51 -10.68
C LEU A 176 5.96 -18.30 -9.51
N GLU A 177 4.73 -17.99 -9.10
CA GLU A 177 4.05 -18.72 -8.02
C GLU A 177 3.84 -20.19 -8.40
N ARG A 178 3.56 -20.48 -9.67
CA ARG A 178 3.44 -21.86 -10.16
C ARG A 178 4.77 -22.60 -10.17
N LEU A 179 5.86 -21.95 -10.60
CA LEU A 179 7.20 -22.54 -10.56
C LEU A 179 7.65 -22.79 -9.11
N VAL A 180 7.32 -21.88 -8.20
CA VAL A 180 7.60 -22.05 -6.76
C VAL A 180 6.82 -23.24 -6.21
N GLU A 181 5.54 -23.37 -6.54
CA GLU A 181 4.71 -24.50 -6.12
C GLU A 181 5.22 -25.85 -6.68
N ASP A 182 5.55 -25.90 -7.98
CA ASP A 182 6.12 -27.09 -8.62
C ASP A 182 7.46 -27.48 -7.97
N LEU A 183 8.31 -26.49 -7.66
CA LEU A 183 9.58 -26.69 -6.97
C LEU A 183 9.38 -27.19 -5.53
N ILE A 184 8.42 -26.62 -4.78
CA ILE A 184 8.09 -27.08 -3.43
C ILE A 184 7.60 -28.54 -3.48
N GLN A 185 6.75 -28.89 -4.44
CA GLN A 185 6.25 -30.26 -4.61
C GLN A 185 7.37 -31.25 -5.00
N GLU A 186 8.28 -30.84 -5.86
CA GLU A 186 9.47 -31.64 -6.22
C GLU A 186 10.37 -31.87 -5.00
N SER A 187 10.67 -30.81 -4.23
CA SER A 187 11.46 -30.89 -2.99
C SER A 187 10.76 -31.72 -1.90
N MET A 188 9.43 -31.66 -1.80
CA MET A 188 8.64 -32.53 -0.91
C MET A 188 8.75 -34.00 -1.32
N SER A 189 8.65 -34.29 -2.62
CA SER A 189 8.75 -35.66 -3.15
C SER A 189 10.16 -36.24 -2.99
N LYS A 190 11.19 -35.40 -3.09
CA LYS A 190 12.60 -35.78 -2.86
C LYS A 190 12.95 -35.95 -1.38
N GLY A 191 12.06 -35.54 -0.46
CA GLY A 191 12.35 -35.58 0.96
C GLY A 191 13.41 -34.57 1.41
N GLU A 192 13.64 -33.49 0.66
CA GLU A 192 14.60 -32.44 1.06
C GLU A 192 14.19 -31.77 2.39
N PHE A 193 12.89 -31.80 2.70
CA PHE A 193 12.32 -31.32 3.96
C PHE A 193 12.41 -32.32 5.13
N GLU A 194 12.97 -33.51 4.92
CA GLU A 194 13.18 -34.51 5.99
C GLU A 194 14.28 -34.10 6.97
N ASN A 195 15.30 -33.38 6.50
CA ASN A 195 16.48 -33.01 7.30
C ASN A 195 16.41 -31.58 7.88
N LEU A 196 15.22 -30.98 7.95
CA LEU A 196 15.05 -29.64 8.53
C LEU A 196 14.82 -29.72 10.04
N SER A 197 15.49 -28.83 10.77
CA SER A 197 15.27 -28.66 12.20
C SER A 197 13.82 -28.28 12.49
N GLY A 198 13.10 -29.13 13.24
CA GLY A 198 11.70 -28.89 13.61
C GLY A 198 10.67 -29.67 12.80
N LYS A 199 11.09 -30.44 11.79
CA LYS A 199 10.19 -31.35 11.07
C LYS A 199 9.61 -32.41 12.03
N GLY A 200 8.29 -32.61 11.97
CA GLY A 200 7.58 -33.60 12.79
C GLY A 200 7.37 -33.19 14.25
N LYS A 201 7.90 -32.05 14.70
CA LYS A 201 7.46 -31.46 15.97
C LYS A 201 6.05 -30.92 15.78
N PRO A 202 5.10 -31.18 16.71
CA PRO A 202 3.80 -30.54 16.65
C PRO A 202 4.00 -29.02 16.59
N LEU A 203 3.16 -28.34 15.82
CA LEU A 203 3.12 -26.88 15.83
C LEU A 203 3.04 -26.44 17.29
N LYS A 204 3.85 -25.44 17.67
CA LYS A 204 3.76 -24.89 19.02
C LYS A 204 2.31 -24.48 19.22
N ASP A 205 1.68 -24.94 20.31
CA ASP A 205 0.38 -24.45 20.74
C ASP A 205 0.52 -22.95 21.00
N GLN A 206 0.24 -22.18 19.95
CA GLN A 206 -0.11 -20.79 20.10
C GLN A 206 -1.46 -20.86 20.80
N ASN A 207 -1.57 -20.31 22.01
CA ASN A 207 -2.83 -20.16 22.75
C ASN A 207 -3.71 -19.17 21.97
N THR A 208 -4.17 -19.63 20.81
CA THR A 208 -4.90 -18.89 19.81
C THR A 208 -6.36 -19.17 20.08
N ASN A 209 -7.14 -18.11 20.22
CA ASN A 209 -8.58 -18.23 20.31
C ASN A 209 -9.10 -18.99 19.06
N PRO A 210 -9.74 -20.16 19.21
CA PRO A 210 -10.21 -20.97 18.08
C PRO A 210 -11.22 -20.27 17.16
N TYR A 211 -11.83 -19.18 17.64
CA TYR A 211 -12.81 -18.38 16.92
C TYR A 211 -12.19 -17.22 16.12
N VAL A 212 -10.87 -17.03 16.17
CA VAL A 212 -10.19 -15.94 15.46
C VAL A 212 -9.55 -16.47 14.18
N ASP A 213 -9.93 -15.90 13.04
CA ASP A 213 -9.36 -16.24 11.74
C ASP A 213 -7.84 -16.02 11.72
N PHE A 214 -7.14 -16.89 10.98
CA PHE A 214 -5.67 -16.85 10.85
C PHE A 214 -5.13 -15.47 10.42
N THR A 215 -5.83 -14.81 9.50
CA THR A 215 -5.49 -13.47 9.00
C THR A 215 -5.56 -12.42 10.11
N THR A 216 -6.61 -12.48 10.93
CA THR A 216 -6.83 -11.58 12.07
C THR A 216 -5.78 -11.79 13.15
N HIS A 217 -5.45 -13.03 13.49
CA HIS A 217 -4.38 -13.33 14.44
C HIS A 217 -3.05 -12.74 13.98
N LYS A 218 -2.68 -12.97 12.72
CA LYS A 218 -1.43 -12.47 12.14
C LYS A 218 -1.36 -10.95 12.11
N LEU A 219 -2.48 -10.28 11.82
CA LEU A 219 -2.58 -8.82 11.87
C LEU A 219 -2.36 -8.30 13.30
N ASN A 220 -3.01 -8.93 14.28
CA ASN A 220 -2.87 -8.55 15.69
C ASN A 220 -1.42 -8.72 16.18
N GLU A 221 -0.80 -9.85 15.85
CA GLU A 221 0.62 -10.12 16.16
C GLU A 221 1.55 -9.07 15.52
N SER A 222 1.33 -8.76 14.25
CA SER A 222 2.12 -7.75 13.53
C SER A 222 1.97 -6.35 14.14
N ASN A 223 0.75 -5.97 14.56
CA ASN A 223 0.49 -4.70 15.23
C ASN A 223 1.13 -4.65 16.62
N LYS A 224 1.08 -5.75 17.37
CA LYS A 224 1.74 -5.87 18.69
C LYS A 224 3.25 -5.70 18.56
N ASP A 225 3.87 -6.30 17.54
CA ASP A 225 5.30 -6.15 17.28
C ASP A 225 5.67 -4.75 16.79
N LEU A 226 4.82 -4.12 15.98
CA LEU A 226 4.98 -2.72 15.59
C LEU A 226 4.97 -1.80 16.81
N ALA A 227 4.05 -1.99 17.76
CA ALA A 227 3.99 -1.23 19.00
C ALA A 227 5.28 -1.38 19.82
N LYS A 228 5.84 -2.59 19.94
CA LYS A 228 7.15 -2.81 20.58
C LYS A 228 8.27 -2.04 19.88
N SER A 229 8.31 -2.06 18.55
CA SER A 229 9.30 -1.32 17.74
C SER A 229 9.18 0.20 17.90
N ILE A 230 7.96 0.71 18.08
CA ILE A 230 7.74 2.12 18.40
C ILE A 230 8.27 2.42 19.80
N ASN A 231 7.99 1.56 20.78
CA ASN A 231 8.44 1.76 22.17
C ASN A 231 9.98 1.77 22.31
N THR A 232 10.71 0.97 21.54
CA THR A 232 12.18 1.04 21.51
C THR A 232 12.68 2.37 20.92
N LYS A 233 12.02 2.89 19.89
CA LYS A 233 12.31 4.22 19.34
C LYS A 233 11.99 5.33 20.33
N ILE A 234 10.89 5.20 21.07
CA ILE A 234 10.49 6.14 22.13
C ILE A 234 11.52 6.15 23.25
N ASN A 235 12.00 4.99 23.72
CA ASN A 235 13.09 4.91 24.69
C ASN A 235 14.34 5.64 24.20
N THR A 236 14.72 5.40 22.94
CA THR A 236 15.87 6.05 22.32
C THR A 236 15.68 7.57 22.23
N TYR A 237 14.48 8.02 21.87
CA TYR A 237 14.14 9.44 21.78
C TYR A 237 14.14 10.11 23.16
N ASN A 238 13.53 9.49 24.16
CA ASN A 238 13.45 10.01 25.53
C ASN A 238 14.84 10.08 26.18
N LEU A 239 15.74 9.19 25.81
CA LEU A 239 17.15 9.26 26.21
C LEU A 239 17.85 10.50 25.65
N ILE A 240 17.52 10.90 24.42
CA ILE A 240 18.14 12.05 23.73
C ILE A 240 17.48 13.37 24.14
N VAL A 241 16.18 13.36 24.44
CA VAL A 241 15.39 14.55 24.75
C VAL A 241 14.97 14.53 26.23
N PRO A 242 15.76 15.14 27.14
CA PRO A 242 15.48 15.14 28.57
C PRO A 242 14.40 16.15 29.00
N LEU A 243 13.91 16.98 28.07
CA LEU A 243 12.82 17.92 28.32
C LEU A 243 11.51 17.16 28.53
N LEU A 244 11.00 17.14 29.76
CA LEU A 244 9.79 16.40 30.17
C LEU A 244 8.58 16.66 29.28
N ASN A 245 8.35 17.91 28.89
CA ASN A 245 7.24 18.31 28.02
C ASN A 245 7.35 17.81 26.57
N LYS A 246 8.52 17.32 26.16
CA LYS A 246 8.80 16.80 24.82
C LYS A 246 8.97 15.29 24.80
N GLN A 247 9.09 14.64 25.95
CA GLN A 247 9.20 13.18 26.04
C GLN A 247 7.94 12.51 25.47
N LYS A 248 8.13 11.31 24.95
CA LYS A 248 7.08 10.48 24.35
C LYS A 248 6.68 9.38 25.32
N PHE A 249 5.39 9.08 25.36
CA PHE A 249 4.87 8.00 26.19
C PHE A 249 4.85 6.69 25.41
N HIS A 250 5.08 5.58 26.10
CA HIS A 250 4.97 4.26 25.52
C HIS A 250 3.56 4.01 24.99
N VAL A 251 3.53 3.27 23.90
CA VAL A 251 2.34 2.76 23.27
C VAL A 251 1.97 1.45 23.96
N GLU A 252 0.93 1.50 24.80
CA GLU A 252 0.37 0.32 25.47
C GLU A 252 -0.70 -0.32 24.59
N PHE A 253 -0.28 -1.25 23.75
CA PHE A 253 -1.14 -1.85 22.73
C PHE A 253 -2.38 -2.53 23.32
N ASP A 254 -2.20 -3.31 24.40
CA ASP A 254 -3.27 -4.10 24.99
C ASP A 254 -4.35 -3.18 25.63
N GLU A 255 -3.94 -2.09 26.32
CA GLU A 255 -4.88 -1.10 26.90
C GLU A 255 -5.65 -0.32 25.82
N MET A 256 -4.96 0.15 24.78
CA MET A 256 -5.63 0.83 23.67
C MET A 256 -6.63 -0.08 22.97
N CYS A 257 -6.34 -1.37 22.83
CA CYS A 257 -7.30 -2.32 22.27
C CYS A 257 -8.54 -2.44 23.17
N GLU A 258 -8.37 -2.53 24.50
CA GLU A 258 -9.50 -2.54 25.42
C GLU A 258 -10.32 -1.24 25.36
N ASP A 259 -9.66 -0.10 25.29
CA ASP A 259 -10.33 1.21 25.21
C ASP A 259 -11.08 1.38 23.90
N ILE A 260 -10.51 0.91 22.79
CA ILE A 260 -11.20 0.88 21.50
C ILE A 260 -12.41 -0.05 21.60
N LEU A 261 -12.31 -1.21 22.24
CA LEU A 261 -13.46 -2.11 22.40
C LEU A 261 -14.57 -1.52 23.29
N LYS A 262 -14.20 -0.77 24.33
CA LYS A 262 -15.15 -0.17 25.28
C LYS A 262 -15.78 1.14 24.78
N ASN A 263 -14.99 1.98 24.11
CA ASN A 263 -15.33 3.37 23.78
C ASN A 263 -15.23 3.69 22.28
N GLY A 264 -14.82 2.73 21.45
CA GLY A 264 -14.68 2.94 20.01
C GLY A 264 -16.02 3.19 19.33
N LEU A 265 -16.00 3.76 18.14
CA LEU A 265 -17.20 4.14 17.37
C LEU A 265 -18.23 3.01 17.22
N HIS A 266 -17.78 1.75 17.22
CA HIS A 266 -18.65 0.56 17.17
C HIS A 266 -19.46 0.32 18.45
N SER A 267 -19.04 0.89 19.59
CA SER A 267 -19.73 0.83 20.88
C SER A 267 -20.67 2.03 21.13
N VAL A 268 -20.44 3.15 20.42
CA VAL A 268 -21.27 4.37 20.47
C VAL A 268 -22.49 4.26 19.55
N ILE A 269 -22.44 3.40 18.54
CA ILE A 269 -23.63 2.99 17.77
C ILE A 269 -24.41 2.00 18.63
N LYS A 270 -25.17 2.52 19.60
CA LYS A 270 -26.25 1.78 20.27
C LYS A 270 -27.58 2.25 19.68
N ASP A 271 -28.21 1.32 18.97
CA ASP A 271 -29.67 1.16 18.90
C ASP A 271 -30.54 2.24 18.22
N GLU A 272 -30.32 2.56 16.95
CA GLU A 272 -31.42 3.10 16.11
C GLU A 272 -31.92 2.15 15.00
N ASP A 273 -31.19 1.10 14.62
CA ASP A 273 -31.59 0.24 13.48
C ASP A 273 -32.01 -1.20 13.83
N ILE A 274 -32.40 -1.48 15.08
CA ILE A 274 -33.02 -2.77 15.46
C ILE A 274 -34.43 -2.56 16.00
N LYS A 275 -35.30 -1.97 15.18
CA LYS A 275 -36.75 -2.20 15.26
C LYS A 275 -37.24 -2.76 13.92
N LYS A 276 -37.12 -4.07 13.75
CA LYS A 276 -38.03 -4.87 12.92
C LYS A 276 -37.95 -6.33 13.35
N GLN A 277 -38.77 -6.66 14.33
CA GLN A 277 -39.29 -8.00 14.61
C GLN A 277 -40.83 -7.90 14.44
N PRO A 278 -41.54 -9.01 14.22
CA PRO A 278 -42.28 -9.29 13.00
C PRO A 278 -43.79 -9.36 13.24
N THR A 279 -44.62 -8.91 12.31
CA THR A 279 -46.02 -9.34 12.19
C THR A 279 -46.58 -8.82 10.87
N GLY A 280 -47.37 -9.65 10.19
CA GLY A 280 -47.87 -9.36 8.85
C GLY A 280 -48.99 -8.30 8.78
N GLN A 281 -49.48 -8.19 7.53
CA GLN A 281 -50.72 -7.59 7.02
C GLN A 281 -50.54 -6.40 6.06
N ALA A 282 -51.08 -6.63 4.86
CA ALA A 282 -51.70 -5.73 3.88
C ALA A 282 -50.90 -4.48 3.44
N LEU A 283 -50.33 -4.52 2.22
CA LEU A 283 -50.91 -3.98 0.98
C LEU A 283 -51.08 -2.46 1.02
N ASP A 284 -50.26 -1.76 0.23
CA ASP A 284 -50.82 -0.86 -0.78
C ASP A 284 -49.98 -0.93 -2.06
N LYS A 285 -50.73 -1.00 -3.16
CA LYS A 285 -50.29 -1.27 -4.52
C LYS A 285 -49.74 0.02 -5.12
N ASP A 286 -48.70 -0.09 -5.94
CA ASP A 286 -48.82 0.19 -7.37
C ASP A 286 -47.56 -0.30 -8.11
N ASP A 287 -47.82 -1.14 -9.12
CA ASP A 287 -46.96 -1.51 -10.25
C ASP A 287 -45.68 -2.32 -10.03
N ASP A 288 -45.82 -3.50 -9.42
CA ASP A 288 -44.85 -4.58 -9.59
C ASP A 288 -44.97 -5.21 -10.99
N ILE A 289 -44.22 -4.63 -11.93
CA ILE A 289 -43.94 -5.12 -13.29
C ILE A 289 -43.56 -6.62 -13.30
N ILE A 290 -42.94 -7.09 -12.22
CA ILE A 290 -42.53 -8.47 -12.01
C ILE A 290 -43.76 -9.39 -11.81
N GLY A 291 -44.79 -8.94 -11.10
CA GLY A 291 -46.03 -9.69 -10.90
C GLY A 291 -46.83 -9.88 -12.20
N VAL A 292 -46.87 -8.85 -13.04
CA VAL A 292 -47.50 -8.90 -14.37
C VAL A 292 -46.76 -9.90 -15.28
N PHE A 293 -45.42 -9.92 -15.21
CA PHE A 293 -44.59 -10.86 -15.96
C PHE A 293 -44.86 -12.31 -15.55
N PHE A 294 -44.90 -12.62 -14.24
CA PHE A 294 -45.15 -13.98 -13.77
C PHE A 294 -46.58 -14.45 -14.05
N LYS A 295 -47.58 -13.55 -14.04
CA LYS A 295 -48.95 -13.89 -14.40
C LYS A 295 -49.08 -14.25 -15.89
N ALA A 296 -48.47 -13.46 -16.78
CA ALA A 296 -48.46 -13.72 -18.22
C ALA A 296 -47.72 -15.02 -18.58
N VAL A 297 -46.61 -15.31 -17.88
CA VAL A 297 -45.87 -16.58 -18.05
C VAL A 297 -46.68 -17.76 -17.54
N SER A 298 -47.45 -17.61 -16.45
CA SER A 298 -48.33 -18.67 -15.95
C SER A 298 -49.50 -18.96 -16.91
N GLU A 299 -50.13 -17.93 -17.46
CA GLU A 299 -51.23 -18.06 -18.42
C GLU A 299 -50.77 -18.70 -19.75
N LEU A 300 -49.50 -18.49 -20.13
CA LEU A 300 -48.90 -19.13 -21.31
C LEU A 300 -48.63 -20.63 -21.10
N PHE A 301 -48.36 -21.06 -19.86
CA PHE A 301 -48.11 -22.46 -19.54
C PHE A 301 -49.38 -23.26 -19.19
N THR A 302 -50.50 -22.60 -18.87
CA THR A 302 -51.78 -23.26 -18.55
C THR A 302 -52.79 -23.26 -19.69
N PHE A 303 -52.35 -23.16 -20.94
CA PHE A 303 -53.25 -23.22 -22.10
C PHE A 303 -53.81 -24.64 -22.30
N ASN A 304 -54.94 -24.93 -21.64
CA ASN A 304 -55.69 -26.16 -21.79
C ASN A 304 -56.69 -25.99 -22.96
N PRO A 305 -56.61 -26.79 -24.04
CA PRO A 305 -57.36 -26.55 -25.27
C PRO A 305 -58.79 -27.11 -25.17
N GLN A 306 -59.60 -26.64 -24.24
CA GLN A 306 -61.05 -26.92 -24.22
C GLN A 306 -61.84 -25.79 -23.55
N LYS A 307 -62.08 -24.70 -24.29
CA LYS A 307 -63.38 -24.01 -24.30
C LYS A 307 -63.39 -23.04 -25.48
N ARG A 308 -64.50 -23.11 -26.22
CA ARG A 308 -64.83 -22.38 -27.45
C ARG A 308 -64.62 -20.88 -27.34
#